data_AF-A0A1I2I3Y5-F1
#
_entry.id   AF-A0A1I2I3Y5-F1
#
_cell.length_a   1.000
_cell.length_b   1.000
_cell.length_c   1.000
_cell.angle_alpha   90.00
_cell.angle_beta   90.00
_cell.angle_gamma   90.00
#
_symmetry.space_group_name_H-M   'P 1'
#
loop_
_entity.id
_entity.type
_entity.pdbx_description
1 polymer ?
#
loop_
_entity_poly.entity_id
_entity_poly.type
_entity_poly.pdbx_seq_one_letter_code
_entity_poly.pdbx_strand_id
1 'polypeptide(L)'
;MRVEVHLAESDGSAAVILGHAPLLDIGDVRGSRLPTALDLRCDVVGRDDDHTVLIRLGHGATDRRGRDTFRVAAEAVRSETPGEIFERLLLNYHVDPHTVTDVESAWLAFTEFVQTGFDGLGDDGFRVQWGRYSWADRTAMLSFARQFTLPAPGGPALWQVSLDMRFAGFHTLATGDTGFDHTPPGPARAAALAAVRATVSDNPHLYDLWRAVPRHAALTFDRAA
;
A
#
# COMPACT_ATOMS: atom_id res chain seq x y z
N MET A 1 -21.26 13.42 -9.42
CA MET A 1 -21.45 12.13 -10.11
C MET A 1 -21.76 11.10 -9.05
N ARG A 2 -22.86 10.36 -9.17
CA ARG A 2 -23.24 9.31 -8.21
C ARG A 2 -22.90 7.99 -8.86
N VAL A 3 -21.87 7.31 -8.36
CA VAL A 3 -21.51 5.95 -8.80
C VAL A 3 -22.42 4.99 -8.02
N GLU A 4 -23.16 4.15 -8.74
CA GLU A 4 -23.93 3.06 -8.14
C GLU A 4 -23.10 1.79 -8.27
N VAL A 5 -22.76 1.17 -7.14
CA VAL A 5 -21.94 -0.04 -7.09
C VAL A 5 -22.87 -1.23 -6.87
N HIS A 6 -22.82 -2.20 -7.79
CA HIS A 6 -23.58 -3.44 -7.71
C HIS A 6 -22.63 -4.58 -7.35
N LEU A 7 -22.89 -5.24 -6.22
CA LEU A 7 -22.18 -6.43 -5.79
C LEU A 7 -22.99 -7.66 -6.18
N ALA A 8 -22.44 -8.53 -7.02
CA ALA A 8 -23.08 -9.80 -7.37
C ALA A 8 -22.99 -10.78 -6.19
N GLU A 9 -24.14 -11.35 -5.79
CA GLU A 9 -24.23 -12.39 -4.77
C GLU A 9 -24.24 -13.79 -5.43
N SER A 10 -23.86 -14.82 -4.67
CA SER A 10 -23.72 -16.20 -5.19
C SER A 10 -25.06 -16.83 -5.65
N ASP A 11 -26.19 -16.29 -5.22
CA ASP A 11 -27.53 -16.70 -5.65
C ASP A 11 -27.96 -16.08 -7.00
N GLY A 12 -27.08 -15.30 -7.64
CA GLY A 12 -27.33 -14.60 -8.89
C GLY A 12 -28.05 -13.25 -8.72
N SER A 13 -28.35 -12.85 -7.48
CA SER A 13 -28.86 -11.51 -7.20
C SER A 13 -27.73 -10.47 -7.14
N ALA A 14 -28.09 -9.19 -7.08
CA ALA A 14 -27.11 -8.11 -6.93
C ALA A 14 -27.56 -7.12 -5.84
N ALA A 15 -26.66 -6.85 -4.89
CA ALA A 15 -26.85 -5.84 -3.87
C ALA A 15 -26.32 -4.49 -4.36
N VAL A 16 -27.12 -3.43 -4.17
CA VAL A 16 -26.66 -2.06 -4.41
C VAL A 16 -25.98 -1.54 -3.16
N ILE A 17 -24.68 -1.31 -3.24
CA ILE A 17 -23.87 -0.80 -2.13
C ILE A 17 -24.03 0.72 -2.03
N LEU A 18 -24.36 1.17 -0.83
CA LEU A 18 -24.53 2.57 -0.46
C LEU A 18 -23.35 3.03 0.41
N GLY A 19 -23.02 4.31 0.28
CA GLY A 19 -21.96 4.96 1.05
C GLY A 19 -20.70 5.21 0.24
N HIS A 20 -19.62 5.61 0.93
CA HIS A 20 -18.29 5.67 0.36
C HIS A 20 -17.75 4.25 0.23
N ALA A 21 -18.18 3.54 -0.82
CA ALA A 21 -17.64 2.23 -1.13
C ALA A 21 -16.09 2.34 -1.21
N PRO A 22 -15.33 1.47 -0.51
CA PRO A 22 -13.87 1.54 -0.47
C PRO A 22 -13.29 1.00 -1.78
N LEU A 23 -13.44 1.80 -2.83
CA LEU A 23 -12.96 1.52 -4.17
C LEU A 23 -11.44 1.67 -4.22
N LEU A 24 -10.76 0.66 -4.78
CA LEU A 24 -9.30 0.68 -4.96
C LEU A 24 -8.85 1.47 -6.19
N ASP A 25 -9.69 1.55 -7.23
CA ASP A 25 -9.36 2.29 -8.45
C ASP A 25 -10.60 3.03 -8.99
N ILE A 26 -10.52 4.36 -8.98
CA ILE A 26 -11.58 5.26 -9.50
C ILE A 26 -11.10 6.01 -10.75
N GLY A 27 -9.83 5.86 -11.12
CA GLY A 27 -9.19 6.64 -12.20
C GLY A 27 -9.94 6.51 -13.53
N ASP A 28 -10.32 5.29 -13.86
CA ASP A 28 -10.95 4.93 -15.14
C ASP A 28 -12.47 5.07 -15.17
N VAL A 29 -13.11 5.33 -14.02
CA VAL A 29 -14.58 5.44 -13.94
C VAL A 29 -15.07 6.78 -14.51
N ARG A 30 -14.20 7.80 -14.59
CA ARG A 30 -14.52 9.14 -15.08
C ARG A 30 -14.60 9.19 -16.61
N GLY A 31 -15.52 8.44 -17.20
CA GLY A 31 -15.79 8.50 -18.64
C GLY A 31 -16.49 7.28 -19.22
N SER A 32 -16.49 6.15 -18.50
CA SER A 32 -17.15 4.93 -18.95
C SER A 32 -18.68 5.09 -18.93
N ARG A 33 -19.33 4.74 -20.04
CA ARG A 33 -20.80 4.59 -20.14
C ARG A 33 -21.26 3.16 -19.88
N LEU A 34 -20.32 2.24 -19.68
CA LEU A 34 -20.56 0.83 -19.44
C LEU A 34 -20.29 0.48 -17.97
N PRO A 35 -20.95 -0.55 -17.42
CA PRO A 35 -20.55 -1.13 -16.14
C PRO A 35 -19.07 -1.50 -16.18
N THR A 36 -18.29 -0.95 -15.25
CA THR A 36 -16.87 -1.25 -15.08
C THR A 36 -16.71 -2.10 -13.82
N ALA A 37 -15.92 -3.16 -13.89
CA ALA A 37 -15.57 -3.95 -12.71
C ALA A 37 -14.78 -3.08 -11.74
N LEU A 38 -15.12 -3.15 -10.46
CA LEU A 38 -14.49 -2.35 -9.40
C LEU A 38 -14.08 -3.29 -8.27
N ASP A 39 -12.85 -3.14 -7.81
CA ASP A 39 -12.39 -3.85 -6.63
C ASP A 39 -12.82 -3.12 -5.36
N LEU A 40 -13.45 -3.88 -4.46
CA LEU A 40 -13.93 -3.42 -3.17
C LEU A 40 -13.15 -4.12 -2.07
N ARG A 41 -12.57 -3.35 -1.13
CA ARG A 41 -11.97 -3.95 0.07
C ARG A 41 -13.05 -4.59 0.94
N CYS A 42 -12.81 -5.84 1.34
CA CYS A 42 -13.70 -6.60 2.21
C CYS A 42 -12.89 -7.57 3.10
N ASP A 43 -13.50 -7.96 4.21
CA ASP A 43 -12.99 -9.02 5.07
C ASP A 43 -13.69 -10.33 4.73
N VAL A 44 -12.95 -11.42 4.53
CA VAL A 44 -13.53 -12.76 4.45
C VAL A 44 -13.83 -13.24 5.87
N VAL A 45 -15.11 -13.30 6.24
CA VAL A 45 -15.56 -13.64 7.59
C VAL A 45 -15.93 -15.12 7.74
N GLY A 46 -16.08 -15.84 6.62
CA GLY A 46 -16.39 -17.25 6.61
C GLY A 46 -16.37 -17.85 5.21
N ARG A 47 -16.36 -19.17 5.16
CA ARG A 47 -16.47 -19.94 3.91
C ARG A 47 -17.63 -20.91 4.08
N ASP A 48 -18.62 -20.81 3.20
CA ASP A 48 -19.79 -21.68 3.25
C ASP A 48 -19.47 -23.01 2.55
N ASP A 49 -18.80 -22.95 1.39
CA ASP A 49 -18.30 -24.09 0.63
C ASP A 49 -17.06 -23.70 -0.23
N ASP A 50 -16.60 -24.61 -1.09
CA ASP A 50 -15.43 -24.36 -1.94
C ASP A 50 -15.65 -23.20 -2.95
N HIS A 51 -16.90 -22.90 -3.27
CA HIS A 51 -17.30 -21.94 -4.30
C HIS A 51 -17.89 -20.65 -3.75
N THR A 52 -18.21 -20.59 -2.45
CA THR A 52 -18.92 -19.47 -1.82
C THR A 52 -18.23 -19.02 -0.55
N VAL A 53 -17.93 -17.72 -0.48
CA VAL A 53 -17.37 -17.08 0.71
C VAL A 53 -18.32 -16.01 1.23
N LEU A 54 -18.30 -15.85 2.56
CA LEU A 54 -19.01 -14.79 3.25
C LEU A 54 -18.03 -13.63 3.45
N ILE A 55 -18.32 -12.50 2.83
CA ILE A 55 -17.52 -11.28 2.95
C ILE A 55 -18.26 -10.24 3.79
N ARG A 56 -17.51 -9.40 4.50
CA ARG A 56 -17.99 -8.19 5.13
C ARG A 56 -17.34 -6.98 4.47
N LEU A 57 -18.14 -6.00 4.07
CA LEU A 57 -17.62 -4.76 3.51
C LEU A 57 -17.03 -3.88 4.61
N GLY A 58 -15.87 -3.28 4.34
CA GLY A 58 -15.21 -2.36 5.27
C GLY A 58 -15.87 -0.98 5.32
N HIS A 59 -15.40 -0.15 6.26
CA HIS A 59 -15.70 1.28 6.35
C HIS A 59 -17.19 1.66 6.44
N GLY A 60 -18.02 0.77 7.00
CA GLY A 60 -19.45 1.03 7.19
C GLY A 60 -20.27 1.04 5.89
N ALA A 61 -19.74 0.48 4.80
CA ALA A 61 -20.48 0.29 3.57
C ALA A 61 -21.59 -0.76 3.77
N THR A 62 -22.81 -0.43 3.36
CA THR A 62 -23.97 -1.31 3.48
C THR A 62 -24.80 -1.32 2.20
N ASP A 63 -25.64 -2.32 2.00
CA ASP A 63 -26.68 -2.24 0.97
C ASP A 63 -27.88 -1.36 1.38
N ARG A 64 -28.87 -1.25 0.50
CA ARG A 64 -30.15 -0.55 0.77
C ARG A 64 -30.93 -1.11 1.96
N ARG A 65 -30.64 -2.34 2.39
CA ARG A 65 -31.29 -3.01 3.52
C ARG A 65 -30.45 -2.89 4.81
N GLY A 66 -29.31 -2.21 4.77
CA GLY A 66 -28.40 -2.07 5.90
C GLY A 66 -27.53 -3.30 6.16
N ARG A 67 -27.44 -4.24 5.20
CA ARG A 67 -26.53 -5.39 5.30
C ARG A 67 -25.10 -4.95 4.98
N ASP A 68 -24.14 -5.40 5.78
CA ASP A 68 -22.70 -5.23 5.55
C ASP A 68 -22.02 -6.54 5.11
N THR A 69 -22.75 -7.66 5.16
CA THR A 69 -22.23 -9.00 4.95
C THR A 69 -22.95 -9.66 3.78
N PHE A 70 -22.20 -10.25 2.86
CA PHE A 70 -22.70 -10.77 1.58
C PHE A 70 -22.07 -12.11 1.24
N ARG A 71 -22.83 -12.97 0.56
CA ARG A 71 -22.32 -14.22 0.00
C ARG A 71 -21.91 -13.99 -1.43
N VAL A 72 -20.65 -14.22 -1.74
CA VAL A 72 -20.10 -14.02 -3.09
C VAL A 72 -19.38 -15.28 -3.56
N ALA A 73 -19.24 -15.40 -4.87
CA ALA A 73 -18.43 -16.47 -5.44
C ALA A 73 -16.98 -16.35 -4.96
N ALA A 74 -16.36 -17.45 -4.54
CA ALA A 74 -14.98 -17.47 -4.05
C ALA A 74 -13.98 -16.96 -5.11
N GLU A 75 -14.26 -17.20 -6.38
CA GLU A 75 -13.46 -16.71 -7.52
C GLU A 75 -13.54 -15.19 -7.73
N ALA A 76 -14.56 -14.53 -7.18
CA ALA A 76 -14.69 -13.07 -7.21
C ALA A 76 -13.87 -12.39 -6.10
N VAL A 77 -13.22 -13.17 -5.23
CA VAL A 77 -12.37 -12.66 -4.14
C VAL A 77 -10.92 -13.02 -4.43
N ARG A 78 -10.06 -12.00 -4.40
CA ARG A 78 -8.60 -12.16 -4.48
C ARG A 78 -7.94 -11.58 -3.24
N SER A 79 -6.75 -12.08 -2.93
CA SER A 79 -5.90 -11.45 -1.92
C SER A 79 -5.44 -10.07 -2.38
N GLU A 80 -5.24 -9.16 -1.42
CA GLU A 80 -4.56 -7.89 -1.67
C GLU A 80 -3.13 -8.15 -2.16
N THR A 81 -2.68 -7.36 -3.14
CA THR A 81 -1.28 -7.30 -3.53
C THR A 81 -0.45 -6.60 -2.45
N PRO A 82 0.88 -6.82 -2.37
CA PRO A 82 1.73 -6.10 -1.43
C PRO A 82 1.61 -4.57 -1.53
N GLY A 83 1.42 -4.02 -2.74
CA GLY A 83 1.17 -2.59 -2.94
C GLY A 83 -0.13 -2.12 -2.27
N GLU A 84 -1.22 -2.87 -2.46
CA GLU A 84 -2.53 -2.58 -1.85
C GLU A 84 -2.51 -2.72 -0.33
N ILE A 85 -1.74 -3.67 0.21
CA ILE A 85 -1.52 -3.83 1.65
C ILE A 85 -0.80 -2.61 2.20
N PHE A 86 0.27 -2.14 1.55
CA PHE A 86 0.99 -0.96 2.03
C PHE A 86 0.14 0.31 1.95
N GLU A 87 -0.62 0.48 0.86
CA GLU A 87 -1.60 1.56 0.74
C GLU A 87 -2.61 1.54 1.89
N ARG A 88 -3.21 0.37 2.18
CA ARG A 88 -4.15 0.21 3.29
C ARG A 88 -3.52 0.59 4.62
N LEU A 89 -2.28 0.18 4.86
CA LEU A 89 -1.55 0.54 6.07
C LEU A 89 -1.31 2.05 6.14
N LEU A 90 -0.87 2.70 5.06
CA LEU A 90 -0.72 4.17 5.03
C LEU A 90 -2.04 4.87 5.43
N LEU A 91 -3.17 4.43 4.86
CA LEU A 91 -4.48 4.98 5.21
C LEU A 91 -4.88 4.74 6.67
N ASN A 92 -4.54 3.58 7.24
CA ASN A 92 -4.75 3.29 8.66
C ASN A 92 -3.94 4.21 9.59
N TYR A 93 -2.76 4.66 9.14
CA TYR A 93 -1.96 5.69 9.81
C TYR A 93 -2.33 7.12 9.36
N HIS A 94 -3.48 7.30 8.70
CA HIS A 94 -3.98 8.60 8.21
C HIS A 94 -3.06 9.30 7.20
N VAL A 95 -2.33 8.53 6.41
CA VAL A 95 -1.44 9.01 5.34
C VAL A 95 -2.05 8.69 3.98
N ASP A 96 -2.23 9.73 3.15
CA ASP A 96 -2.54 9.56 1.73
C ASP A 96 -1.24 9.27 0.96
N PRO A 97 -1.13 8.14 0.22
CA PRO A 97 0.08 7.74 -0.51
C PRO A 97 0.51 8.74 -1.60
N HIS A 98 -0.41 9.58 -2.10
CA HIS A 98 -0.14 10.57 -3.15
C HIS A 98 0.12 11.97 -2.59
N THR A 99 -0.32 12.23 -1.36
CA THR A 99 -0.20 13.53 -0.69
C THR A 99 0.31 13.40 0.74
N VAL A 100 1.39 12.63 0.95
CA VAL A 100 2.01 12.42 2.26
C VAL A 100 2.30 13.76 2.94
N THR A 101 1.73 13.97 4.13
CA THR A 101 1.91 15.17 4.94
C THR A 101 2.71 14.93 6.22
N ASP A 102 2.80 13.67 6.66
CA ASP A 102 3.55 13.25 7.84
C ASP A 102 4.41 12.02 7.51
N VAL A 103 5.71 12.25 7.39
CA VAL A 103 6.70 11.21 7.08
C VAL A 103 6.86 10.23 8.24
N GLU A 104 6.66 10.66 9.49
CA GLU A 104 6.75 9.75 10.64
C GLU A 104 5.59 8.75 10.63
N SER A 105 4.36 9.20 10.38
CA SER A 105 3.22 8.30 10.21
C SER A 105 3.41 7.36 9.01
N ALA A 106 3.97 7.85 7.89
CA ALA A 106 4.30 7.01 6.74
C ALA A 106 5.37 5.96 7.08
N TRP A 107 6.36 6.33 7.90
CA TRP A 107 7.38 5.42 8.41
C TRP A 107 6.78 4.33 9.31
N LEU A 108 5.87 4.67 10.22
CA LEU A 108 5.20 3.66 11.06
C LEU A 108 4.42 2.66 10.20
N ALA A 109 3.64 3.13 9.23
CA ALA A 109 2.98 2.27 8.26
C ALA A 109 3.96 1.37 7.49
N PHE A 110 5.12 1.92 7.09
CA PHE A 110 6.17 1.17 6.42
C PHE A 110 6.79 0.12 7.34
N THR A 111 7.02 0.42 8.63
CA THR A 111 7.56 -0.55 9.59
C THR A 111 6.59 -1.73 9.78
N GLU A 112 5.29 -1.48 9.85
CA GLU A 112 4.27 -2.54 9.91
C GLU A 112 4.21 -3.33 8.61
N PHE A 113 4.25 -2.64 7.47
CA PHE A 113 4.28 -3.28 6.16
C PHE A 113 5.47 -4.21 6.02
N VAL A 114 6.67 -3.77 6.38
CA VAL A 114 7.92 -4.56 6.35
C VAL A 114 7.87 -5.75 7.32
N GLN A 115 7.06 -5.69 8.38
CA GLN A 115 6.84 -6.83 9.28
C GLN A 115 5.73 -7.79 8.81
N THR A 116 4.95 -7.40 7.80
CA THR A 116 3.85 -8.22 7.29
C THR A 116 4.41 -9.35 6.40
N GLY A 117 4.06 -10.60 6.72
CA GLY A 117 4.38 -11.75 5.89
C GLY A 117 3.43 -11.88 4.70
N PHE A 118 3.93 -12.43 3.58
CA PHE A 118 3.11 -12.78 2.41
C PHE A 118 3.31 -14.26 2.07
N ASP A 119 2.27 -14.89 1.53
CA ASP A 119 2.38 -16.26 1.05
C ASP A 119 3.30 -16.34 -0.17
N GLY A 120 4.21 -17.31 -0.17
CA GLY A 120 5.16 -17.53 -1.27
C GLY A 120 6.33 -16.54 -1.33
N LEU A 121 6.49 -15.70 -0.31
CA LEU A 121 7.61 -14.77 -0.21
C LEU A 121 8.96 -15.50 -0.10
N GLY A 122 9.87 -15.20 -1.04
CA GLY A 122 11.26 -15.66 -1.01
C GLY A 122 12.19 -14.61 -0.39
N ASP A 123 13.32 -14.32 -1.06
CA ASP A 123 14.22 -13.21 -0.70
C ASP A 123 13.40 -11.96 -0.41
N ASP A 124 13.57 -11.35 0.77
CA ASP A 124 12.77 -10.23 1.25
C ASP A 124 13.65 -9.29 2.05
N GLY A 125 13.78 -8.06 1.58
CA GLY A 125 14.56 -7.03 2.22
C GLY A 125 13.94 -5.66 2.11
N PHE A 126 14.40 -4.74 2.94
CA PHE A 126 13.95 -3.36 2.94
C PHE A 126 15.13 -2.39 2.93
N ARG A 127 14.89 -1.17 2.45
CA ARG A 127 15.87 -0.09 2.38
C ARG A 127 15.19 1.26 2.51
N VAL A 128 15.87 2.21 3.14
CA VAL A 128 15.54 3.64 3.07
C VAL A 128 16.62 4.36 2.29
N GLN A 129 16.22 5.15 1.31
CA GLN A 129 17.13 5.92 0.46
C GLN A 129 16.82 7.41 0.55
N TRP A 130 17.85 8.23 0.46
CA TRP A 130 17.72 9.68 0.43
C TRP A 130 18.76 10.32 -0.49
N GLY A 131 18.51 11.56 -0.88
CA GLY A 131 19.46 12.32 -1.65
C GLY A 131 18.78 13.32 -2.57
N ARG A 132 19.43 13.62 -3.69
CA ARG A 132 18.88 14.50 -4.72
C ARG A 132 18.09 13.70 -5.74
N TYR A 133 16.83 14.09 -5.97
CA TYR A 133 15.98 13.49 -7.00
C TYR A 133 16.45 13.86 -8.41
N SER A 134 16.77 15.14 -8.61
CA SER A 134 17.20 15.69 -9.91
C SER A 134 18.16 16.86 -9.69
N TRP A 135 19.22 16.92 -10.51
CA TRP A 135 20.15 18.06 -10.52
C TRP A 135 19.48 19.35 -11.00
N ALA A 136 18.47 19.24 -11.87
CA ALA A 136 17.76 20.39 -12.44
C ALA A 136 16.72 20.96 -11.47
N ASP A 137 15.96 20.10 -10.81
CA ASP A 137 14.78 20.52 -10.03
C ASP A 137 15.10 20.87 -8.58
N ARG A 138 16.34 20.63 -8.15
CA ARG A 138 16.83 20.90 -6.78
C ARG A 138 15.94 20.30 -5.68
N THR A 139 15.24 19.22 -6.00
CA THR A 139 14.37 18.50 -5.07
C THR A 139 15.14 17.38 -4.38
N ALA A 140 14.95 17.26 -3.07
CA ALA A 140 15.43 16.10 -2.34
C ALA A 140 14.41 14.96 -2.44
N MET A 141 14.89 13.75 -2.28
CA MET A 141 14.10 12.53 -2.25
C MET A 141 14.28 11.82 -0.91
N LEU A 142 13.20 11.22 -0.43
CA LEU A 142 13.22 10.15 0.57
C LEU A 142 12.38 9.00 0.01
N SER A 143 12.90 7.78 0.04
CA SER A 143 12.18 6.59 -0.44
C SER A 143 12.22 5.48 0.60
N PHE A 144 11.08 4.87 0.83
CA PHE A 144 10.94 3.64 1.61
C PHE A 144 10.65 2.50 0.64
N ALA A 145 11.53 1.50 0.59
CA ALA A 145 11.40 0.40 -0.36
C ALA A 145 11.46 -0.94 0.37
N ARG A 146 10.54 -1.85 0.00
CA ARG A 146 10.62 -3.28 0.32
C ARG A 146 10.70 -4.05 -0.99
N GLN A 147 11.70 -4.90 -1.11
CA GLN A 147 11.94 -5.71 -2.29
C GLN A 147 11.86 -7.18 -1.89
N PHE A 148 11.12 -7.96 -2.67
CA PHE A 148 10.94 -9.37 -2.39
C PHE A 148 10.73 -10.21 -3.65
N THR A 149 10.91 -11.51 -3.54
CA THR A 149 10.59 -12.45 -4.63
C THR A 149 9.24 -13.12 -4.42
N LEU A 150 8.44 -13.20 -5.49
CA LEU A 150 7.16 -13.92 -5.51
C LEU A 150 7.16 -14.97 -6.63
N PRO A 151 6.37 -16.05 -6.51
CA PRO A 151 6.19 -17.02 -7.59
C PRO A 151 5.55 -16.35 -8.80
N ALA A 152 6.11 -16.59 -9.99
CA ALA A 152 5.55 -16.11 -11.25
C ALA A 152 5.66 -17.19 -12.34
N PRO A 153 4.84 -17.10 -13.41
CA PRO A 153 5.01 -17.95 -14.58
C PRO A 153 6.42 -17.80 -15.16
N GLY A 154 7.18 -18.90 -15.23
CA GLY A 154 8.58 -18.89 -15.68
C GLY A 154 9.64 -18.81 -14.57
N GLY A 155 9.22 -18.80 -13.29
CA GLY A 155 10.10 -18.82 -12.13
C GLY A 155 9.87 -17.64 -11.19
N PRO A 156 10.52 -17.61 -10.00
CA PRO A 156 10.42 -16.49 -9.07
C PRO A 156 10.80 -15.17 -9.75
N ALA A 157 10.02 -14.13 -9.49
CA ALA A 157 10.27 -12.78 -9.99
C ALA A 157 10.55 -11.84 -8.82
N LEU A 158 11.48 -10.91 -9.02
CA LEU A 158 11.78 -9.85 -8.07
C LEU A 158 10.76 -8.71 -8.23
N TRP A 159 10.18 -8.29 -7.12
CA TRP A 159 9.18 -7.23 -7.03
C TRP A 159 9.62 -6.20 -6.00
N GLN A 160 9.18 -4.96 -6.18
CA GLN A 160 9.45 -3.89 -5.23
C GLN A 160 8.20 -3.05 -5.01
N VAL A 161 7.92 -2.78 -3.75
CA VAL A 161 6.99 -1.75 -3.31
C VAL A 161 7.80 -0.56 -2.82
N SER A 162 7.52 0.65 -3.33
CA SER A 162 8.25 1.87 -2.94
C SER A 162 7.28 3.01 -2.66
N LEU A 163 7.51 3.74 -1.56
CA LEU A 163 6.91 5.06 -1.34
C LEU A 163 7.99 6.12 -1.55
N ASP A 164 7.89 6.84 -2.66
CA ASP A 164 8.82 7.90 -3.04
C ASP A 164 8.26 9.27 -2.68
N MET A 165 8.99 10.05 -1.89
CA MET A 165 8.61 11.39 -1.46
C MET A 165 9.62 12.42 -1.98
N ARG A 166 9.13 13.55 -2.48
CA ARG A 166 9.94 14.65 -3.02
C ARG A 166 9.74 15.92 -2.23
N PHE A 167 10.84 16.59 -1.91
CA PHE A 167 10.87 17.78 -1.05
C PHE A 167 11.53 18.95 -1.78
N ALA A 168 11.12 20.17 -1.46
CA ALA A 168 11.79 21.37 -1.95
C ALA A 168 12.67 22.00 -0.86
N GLY A 169 13.73 22.70 -1.29
CA GLY A 169 14.58 23.50 -0.39
C GLY A 169 15.77 22.75 0.22
N PHE A 170 15.90 21.44 -0.02
CA PHE A 170 16.98 20.62 0.52
C PHE A 170 18.11 20.47 -0.50
N HIS A 171 18.99 21.48 -0.55
CA HIS A 171 20.04 21.56 -1.57
C HIS A 171 21.37 20.94 -1.15
N THR A 172 21.62 20.72 0.14
CA THR A 172 22.90 20.23 0.65
C THR A 172 22.84 18.77 1.13
N LEU A 173 21.71 18.09 0.92
CA LEU A 173 21.56 16.71 1.34
C LEU A 173 22.48 15.79 0.54
N ALA A 174 23.39 15.10 1.24
CA ALA A 174 24.23 14.06 0.64
C ALA A 174 23.36 12.85 0.28
N THR A 175 23.63 12.23 -0.87
CA THR A 175 22.96 10.97 -1.26
C THR A 175 23.45 9.83 -0.38
N GLY A 176 22.53 8.96 0.02
CA GLY A 176 22.84 7.76 0.77
C GLY A 176 21.66 6.81 0.86
N ASP A 177 21.93 5.61 1.33
CA ASP A 177 20.90 4.65 1.72
C ASP A 177 21.39 3.75 2.85
N THR A 178 20.46 3.00 3.42
CA THR A 178 20.71 2.07 4.52
C THR A 178 21.34 0.74 4.08
N GLY A 179 21.49 0.50 2.77
CA GLY A 179 21.60 -0.84 2.21
C GLY A 179 20.28 -1.62 2.33
N PHE A 180 20.20 -2.75 1.62
CA PHE A 180 19.12 -3.72 1.82
C PHE A 180 19.39 -4.57 3.05
N ASP A 181 18.44 -4.55 3.99
CA ASP A 181 18.44 -5.45 5.15
C ASP A 181 17.45 -6.59 4.89
N HIS A 182 17.95 -7.83 4.92
CA HIS A 182 17.19 -9.06 4.65
C HIS A 182 16.87 -9.86 5.92
N THR A 183 17.02 -9.25 7.11
CA THR A 183 16.63 -9.89 8.37
C THR A 183 15.16 -10.30 8.28
N PRO A 184 14.74 -11.53 8.63
CA PRO A 184 13.35 -11.97 8.49
C PRO A 184 12.38 -11.21 9.43
N PRO A 185 11.06 -11.21 9.15
CA PRO A 185 10.07 -10.59 10.03
C PRO A 185 10.18 -11.06 11.49
N GLY A 186 9.98 -10.14 12.42
CA GLY A 186 10.08 -10.38 13.86
C GLY A 186 10.99 -9.38 14.58
N PRO A 187 11.43 -9.72 15.81
CA PRO A 187 12.15 -8.80 16.68
C PRO A 187 13.48 -8.29 16.11
N ALA A 188 14.22 -9.12 15.37
CA ALA A 188 15.49 -8.72 14.77
C ALA A 188 15.28 -7.68 13.66
N ARG A 189 14.29 -7.87 12.78
CA ARG A 189 13.90 -6.86 11.77
C ARG A 189 13.38 -5.58 12.41
N ALA A 190 12.68 -5.68 13.55
CA ALA A 190 12.24 -4.50 14.30
C ALA A 190 13.44 -3.69 14.84
N ALA A 191 14.48 -4.38 15.31
CA ALA A 191 15.73 -3.73 15.73
C ALA A 191 16.47 -3.09 14.55
N ALA A 192 16.50 -3.73 13.38
CA ALA A 192 17.07 -3.15 12.16
C ALA A 192 16.32 -1.87 11.72
N LEU A 193 14.98 -1.89 11.71
CA LEU A 193 14.16 -0.70 11.47
C LEU A 193 14.44 0.41 12.50
N ALA A 194 14.57 0.07 13.78
CA ALA A 194 14.94 1.04 14.81
C ALA A 194 16.32 1.68 14.57
N ALA A 195 17.30 0.90 14.09
CA ALA A 195 18.63 1.41 13.73
C ALA A 195 18.58 2.38 12.53
N VAL A 196 17.72 2.12 11.55
CA VAL A 196 17.46 3.07 10.45
C VAL A 196 16.90 4.38 11.01
N ARG A 197 15.91 4.32 11.90
CA ARG A 197 15.32 5.53 12.50
C ARG A 197 16.31 6.30 13.37
N ALA A 198 17.23 5.61 14.06
CA ALA A 198 18.32 6.23 14.80
C ALA A 198 19.28 6.96 13.85
N THR A 199 19.67 6.34 12.74
CA THR A 199 20.54 6.96 11.70
C THR A 199 19.94 8.27 11.16
N VAL A 200 18.62 8.30 10.94
CA VAL A 200 17.90 9.54 10.54
C VAL A 200 17.97 10.59 11.63
N SER A 201 17.81 10.20 12.91
CA SER A 201 17.84 11.13 14.04
C SER A 201 19.21 11.73 14.29
N ASP A 202 20.27 10.95 14.08
CA ASP A 202 21.65 11.35 14.33
C ASP A 202 22.23 12.25 13.21
N ASN A 203 21.55 12.32 12.06
CA ASN A 203 21.91 13.20 10.95
C ASN A 203 20.95 14.40 10.88
N PRO A 204 21.38 15.62 11.27
CA PRO A 204 20.50 16.79 11.30
C PRO A 204 19.82 17.10 9.97
N HIS A 205 20.51 16.91 8.84
CA HIS A 205 19.93 17.18 7.52
C HIS A 205 18.86 16.17 7.13
N LEU A 206 19.01 14.90 7.53
CA LEU A 206 17.97 13.89 7.33
C LEU A 206 16.81 14.10 8.30
N TYR A 207 17.10 14.47 9.54
CA TYR A 207 16.07 14.78 10.52
C TYR A 207 15.19 15.96 10.08
N ASP A 208 15.79 17.02 9.52
CA ASP A 208 15.06 18.15 8.95
C ASP A 208 14.20 17.73 7.75
N LEU A 209 14.72 16.88 6.85
CA LEU A 209 13.97 16.33 5.73
C LEU A 209 12.77 15.50 6.21
N TRP A 210 12.99 14.66 7.23
CA TRP A 210 11.99 13.78 7.82
C TRP A 210 10.85 14.55 8.48
N ARG A 211 11.11 15.77 8.96
CA ARG A 211 10.07 16.65 9.54
C ARG A 211 9.41 17.57 8.53
N ALA A 212 9.91 17.62 7.30
CA ALA A 212 9.33 18.43 6.25
C ALA A 212 8.11 17.77 5.64
N VAL A 213 7.28 18.57 4.97
CA VAL A 213 6.14 18.09 4.20
C VAL A 213 6.60 17.85 2.76
N PRO A 214 6.50 16.61 2.23
CA PRO A 214 6.71 16.33 0.82
C PRO A 214 5.81 17.19 -0.06
N ARG A 215 6.33 17.66 -1.21
CA ARG A 215 5.53 18.30 -2.26
C ARG A 215 4.81 17.30 -3.15
N HIS A 216 5.37 16.10 -3.23
CA HIS A 216 4.84 15.03 -4.05
C HIS A 216 5.20 13.70 -3.39
N ALA A 217 4.27 12.76 -3.43
CA ALA A 217 4.50 11.40 -3.04
C ALA A 217 3.90 10.45 -4.09
N ALA A 218 4.52 9.27 -4.24
CA ALA A 218 4.00 8.22 -5.08
C ALA A 218 4.29 6.85 -4.46
N LEU A 219 3.25 6.04 -4.34
CA LEU A 219 3.36 4.62 -4.04
C LEU A 219 3.42 3.83 -5.34
N THR A 220 4.41 2.96 -5.50
CA THR A 220 4.56 2.08 -6.66
C THR A 220 4.68 0.63 -6.23
N PHE A 221 4.17 -0.28 -7.06
CA PHE A 221 4.37 -1.72 -6.94
C PHE A 221 4.70 -2.28 -8.33
N ASP A 222 5.98 -2.52 -8.56
CA ASP A 222 6.49 -2.88 -9.88
C ASP A 222 7.43 -4.08 -9.79
N ARG A 223 7.62 -4.74 -10.93
CA ARG A 223 8.67 -5.74 -11.07
C ARG A 223 10.01 -5.02 -11.01
N ALA A 224 10.90 -5.46 -10.12
CA ALA A 224 12.24 -4.91 -10.05
C ALA A 224 13.04 -5.38 -11.27
N ALA A 225 13.76 -4.44 -11.90
CA ALA A 225 14.58 -4.69 -13.09
C ALA A 225 15.87 -5.46 -12.76
#